data_AF-A0AAD8AH42-F1
#
_entry.id   AF-A0AAD8AH42-F1
#
_cell.length_a   1.000
_cell.length_b   1.000
_cell.length_c   1.000
_cell.angle_alpha   90.00
_cell.angle_beta   90.00
_cell.angle_gamma   90.00
#
_symmetry.space_group_name_H-M   'P 1'
#
loop_
_entity.id
_entity.type
_entity.pdbx_description
1 polymer ?
#
loop_
_entity_poly.entity_id
_entity_poly.type
_entity_poly.pdbx_seq_one_letter_code
_entity_poly.pdbx_strand_id
1 'polypeptide(L)'
;EFLENTNVTFNSNNSVTYIPKRTVQHEPTMSDRDPHADIIYSPNVALLGMASMLHNSSTFLNLGLATLARYLDSQPLINISVHEMLWGYDEPLVRLARAFLPNWIPFSRLGLMDRMFDEGTNVVTMTLNKSLDSVDELGRTRRIYSFDNWNGKNTLKDWNGAACNSLNGVGEGILYPRYAYIYIP
;
A
#
# COMPACT_ATOMS: atom_id res chain seq x y z
N GLU A 1 9.53 -12.76 -0.42
CA GLU A 1 8.27 -12.52 0.31
C GLU A 1 7.76 -13.86 0.83
N PHE A 2 7.18 -13.85 2.03
CA PHE A 2 6.40 -14.94 2.60
C PHE A 2 4.98 -14.43 2.83
N LEU A 3 3.98 -15.11 2.28
CA LEU A 3 2.57 -14.80 2.46
C LEU A 3 1.91 -15.95 3.24
N GLU A 4 1.32 -15.62 4.38
CA GLU A 4 0.57 -16.55 5.22
C GLU A 4 -0.86 -16.05 5.44
N ASN A 5 -1.86 -16.89 5.18
CA ASN A 5 -3.25 -16.60 5.48
C ASN A 5 -3.59 -17.12 6.88
N THR A 6 -3.87 -16.21 7.81
CA THR A 6 -4.16 -16.49 9.23
C THR A 6 -5.64 -16.34 9.56
N ASN A 7 -6.09 -16.87 10.70
CA ASN A 7 -7.49 -16.82 11.16
C ASN A 7 -8.51 -17.29 10.09
N VAL A 8 -8.18 -18.39 9.42
CA VAL A 8 -8.97 -18.91 8.30
C VAL A 8 -10.28 -19.52 8.81
N THR A 9 -11.41 -19.06 8.26
CA THR A 9 -12.75 -19.57 8.54
C THR A 9 -13.46 -19.87 7.24
N PHE A 10 -13.92 -21.11 7.06
CA PHE A 10 -14.79 -21.49 5.96
C PHE A 10 -16.24 -21.21 6.32
N ASN A 11 -16.93 -20.47 5.46
CA ASN A 11 -18.31 -20.05 5.69
C ASN A 11 -19.28 -20.99 4.97
N SER A 12 -20.51 -21.09 5.48
CA SER A 12 -21.57 -21.93 4.90
C SER A 12 -22.03 -21.47 3.50
N ASN A 13 -21.76 -20.22 3.13
CA ASN A 13 -22.10 -19.63 1.84
C ASN A 13 -21.03 -19.83 0.75
N ASN A 14 -20.21 -20.88 0.85
CA ASN A 14 -19.10 -21.18 -0.07
C ASN A 14 -18.12 -20.00 -0.22
N SER A 15 -17.74 -19.38 0.90
CA SER A 15 -16.66 -18.39 0.95
C SER A 15 -15.66 -18.76 2.05
N VAL A 16 -14.48 -18.15 2.01
CA VAL A 16 -13.45 -18.28 3.03
C VAL A 16 -13.04 -16.89 3.50
N THR A 17 -12.99 -16.70 4.81
CA THR A 17 -12.52 -15.46 5.44
C THR A 17 -11.16 -15.70 6.07
N TYR A 18 -10.20 -14.80 5.86
CA TYR A 18 -8.85 -14.90 6.40
C TYR A 18 -8.17 -13.53 6.51
N ILE A 19 -7.02 -13.49 7.16
CA ILE A 19 -6.16 -12.32 7.31
C ILE A 19 -4.81 -12.63 6.63
N PRO A 20 -4.51 -12.05 5.45
CA PRO A 20 -3.22 -12.23 4.80
C PRO A 20 -2.14 -11.47 5.58
N LYS A 21 -1.02 -12.14 5.84
CA LYS A 21 0.19 -11.57 6.44
C LYS A 21 1.35 -11.73 5.48
N ARG A 22 1.94 -10.60 5.06
CA ARG A 22 3.09 -10.54 4.17
C ARG A 22 4.33 -10.14 4.95
N THR A 23 5.40 -10.89 4.76
CA THR A 23 6.72 -10.56 5.29
C THR A 23 7.74 -10.59 4.17
N VAL A 24 8.55 -9.54 4.05
CA VAL A 24 9.64 -9.49 3.08
C VAL A 24 10.95 -9.70 3.81
N GLN A 25 11.77 -10.60 3.29
CA GLN A 25 13.11 -10.87 3.79
C GLN A 25 14.11 -10.63 2.65
N HIS A 26 15.20 -9.94 2.97
CA HIS A 26 16.32 -9.75 2.05
C HIS A 26 17.08 -11.06 1.88
N GLU A 27 17.38 -11.43 0.64
CA GLU A 27 18.21 -12.58 0.29
C GLU A 27 19.56 -12.08 -0.26
N PRO A 28 20.63 -12.06 0.55
CA PRO A 28 21.91 -11.50 0.15
C PRO A 28 22.54 -12.23 -1.04
N THR A 29 22.32 -13.54 -1.17
CA THR A 29 22.91 -14.35 -2.25
C THR A 29 22.28 -14.07 -3.62
N MET A 30 21.11 -13.45 -3.64
CA MET A 30 20.40 -13.04 -4.86
C MET A 30 20.54 -11.53 -5.14
N SER A 31 21.43 -10.84 -4.44
CA SER A 31 21.69 -9.41 -4.61
C SER A 31 23.16 -9.18 -4.98
N ASP A 32 23.42 -8.32 -5.97
CA ASP A 32 24.80 -8.02 -6.40
C ASP A 32 25.61 -7.27 -5.33
N ARG A 33 24.93 -6.53 -4.45
CA ARG A 33 25.55 -5.66 -3.44
C ARG A 33 24.78 -5.68 -2.13
N ASP A 34 25.46 -5.30 -1.06
CA ASP A 34 24.86 -5.10 0.25
C ASP A 34 24.04 -3.79 0.29
N PRO A 35 22.72 -3.84 0.47
CA PRO A 35 21.87 -2.65 0.48
C PRO A 35 22.14 -1.72 1.68
N HIS A 36 22.80 -2.19 2.75
CA HIS A 36 23.20 -1.34 3.86
C HIS A 36 24.43 -0.47 3.55
N ALA A 37 25.29 -0.94 2.63
CA ALA A 37 26.52 -0.25 2.25
C ALA A 37 26.41 0.50 0.93
N ASP A 38 25.53 0.06 0.02
CA ASP A 38 25.35 0.70 -1.28
C ASP A 38 24.56 2.01 -1.14
N ILE A 39 25.23 3.11 -1.47
CA ILE A 39 24.73 4.48 -1.28
C ILE A 39 24.21 5.02 -2.62
N ILE A 40 23.04 5.64 -2.58
CA ILE A 40 22.37 6.21 -3.74
C ILE A 40 21.94 7.66 -3.51
N TYR A 41 21.87 8.43 -4.60
CA TYR A 41 21.19 9.72 -4.62
C TYR A 41 19.71 9.49 -4.89
N SER A 42 18.87 9.77 -3.91
CA SER A 42 17.42 9.60 -3.98
C SER A 42 16.71 10.95 -3.83
N PRO A 43 15.58 11.19 -4.51
CA PRO A 43 14.70 12.30 -4.17
C PRO A 43 14.29 12.22 -2.69
N ASN A 44 14.31 13.36 -2.01
CA ASN A 44 13.78 13.44 -0.65
C ASN A 44 12.25 13.31 -0.70
N VAL A 45 11.76 12.08 -0.52
CA VAL A 45 10.33 11.74 -0.66
C VAL A 45 9.47 12.48 0.36
N ALA A 46 9.98 12.76 1.57
CA ALA A 46 9.26 13.54 2.57
C ALA A 46 9.05 14.98 2.10
N LEU A 47 10.12 15.65 1.68
CA LEU A 47 10.05 17.03 1.18
C LEU A 47 9.16 17.10 -0.07
N LEU A 48 9.32 16.15 -0.99
CA LEU A 48 8.49 16.06 -2.20
C LEU A 48 7.01 15.85 -1.86
N GLY A 49 6.70 14.96 -0.91
CA GLY A 49 5.34 14.68 -0.46
C GLY A 49 4.65 15.92 0.12
N MET A 50 5.32 16.65 1.01
CA MET A 50 4.78 17.89 1.58
C MET A 50 4.67 19.01 0.54
N ALA A 51 5.67 19.16 -0.33
CA ALA A 51 5.61 20.15 -1.42
C ALA A 51 4.43 19.86 -2.36
N SER A 52 4.21 18.59 -2.70
CA SER A 52 3.05 18.14 -3.49
C SER A 52 1.73 18.45 -2.78
N MET A 53 1.63 18.15 -1.47
CA MET A 53 0.44 18.47 -0.68
C MET A 53 0.14 19.98 -0.64
N LEU A 54 1.18 20.81 -0.60
CA LEU A 54 1.07 22.28 -0.48
C LEU A 54 1.12 23.01 -1.83
N HIS A 55 1.19 22.31 -2.97
CA HIS A 55 1.41 22.95 -4.27
C HIS A 55 0.35 24.01 -4.63
N ASN A 56 -0.92 23.78 -4.28
CA ASN A 56 -2.04 24.71 -4.49
C ASN A 56 -2.37 25.56 -3.24
N SER A 57 -1.51 25.55 -2.22
CA SER A 57 -1.70 26.35 -1.00
C SER A 57 -1.25 27.80 -1.19
N SER A 58 -1.60 28.67 -0.24
CA SER A 58 -1.21 30.08 -0.31
C SER A 58 0.31 30.27 -0.42
N THR A 59 0.75 31.34 -1.08
CA THR A 59 2.18 31.68 -1.21
C THR A 59 2.87 31.78 0.16
N PHE A 60 2.16 32.23 1.20
CA PHE A 60 2.67 32.29 2.57
C PHE A 60 3.02 30.91 3.12
N LEU A 61 2.16 29.90 2.92
CA LEU A 61 2.42 28.52 3.35
C LEU A 61 3.59 27.90 2.58
N ASN A 62 3.65 28.12 1.26
CA ASN A 62 4.77 27.68 0.44
C ASN A 62 6.11 28.32 0.87
N LEU A 63 6.11 29.61 1.22
CA LEU A 63 7.28 30.30 1.76
C LEU A 63 7.68 29.76 3.14
N GLY A 64 6.68 29.43 3.97
CA GLY A 64 6.88 28.76 5.26
C GLY A 64 7.59 27.42 5.10
N LEU A 65 7.10 26.56 4.20
CA LEU A 65 7.73 25.27 3.87
C LEU A 65 9.16 25.47 3.36
N ALA A 66 9.39 26.40 2.43
CA ALA A 66 10.72 26.66 1.88
C ALA A 66 11.71 27.15 2.96
N THR A 67 11.25 28.02 3.87
CA THR A 67 12.06 28.50 5.00
C THR A 67 12.40 27.36 5.95
N LEU A 68 11.41 26.52 6.28
CA LEU A 68 11.59 25.36 7.14
C LEU A 68 12.56 24.34 6.53
N ALA A 69 12.39 24.01 5.25
CA ALA A 69 13.27 23.09 4.54
C ALA A 69 14.73 23.58 4.56
N ARG A 70 14.97 24.88 4.36
CA ARG A 70 16.32 25.46 4.49
C ARG A 70 16.85 25.40 5.93
N TYR A 71 16.00 25.70 6.91
CA TYR A 71 16.40 25.66 8.33
C TYR A 71 16.79 24.25 8.79
N LEU A 72 16.10 23.23 8.29
CA LEU A 72 16.38 21.82 8.59
C LEU A 72 17.40 21.18 7.65
N ASP A 73 18.00 21.95 6.74
CA ASP A 73 18.90 21.46 5.68
C ASP A 73 18.31 20.30 4.86
N SER A 74 16.99 20.34 4.64
CA SER A 74 16.27 19.34 3.86
C SER A 74 16.52 19.56 2.37
N GLN A 75 17.49 18.84 1.84
CA GLN A 75 17.85 18.89 0.42
C GLN A 75 16.84 18.15 -0.46
N PRO A 76 16.58 18.59 -1.72
CA PRO A 76 15.70 17.88 -2.65
C PRO A 76 16.21 16.50 -3.07
N LEU A 77 17.54 16.32 -3.10
CA LEU A 77 18.21 15.05 -3.30
C LEU A 77 19.01 14.75 -2.02
N ILE A 78 18.89 13.53 -1.53
CA ILE A 78 19.58 13.04 -0.35
C ILE A 78 20.47 11.86 -0.71
N ASN A 79 21.55 11.71 0.05
CA ASN A 79 22.51 10.63 -0.12
C ASN A 79 22.31 9.60 1.00
N ILE A 80 21.69 8.47 0.70
CA ILE A 80 21.27 7.46 1.67
C ILE A 80 21.56 6.05 1.16
N SER A 81 21.62 5.06 2.05
CA SER A 81 21.73 3.66 1.63
C SER A 81 20.43 3.16 0.98
N VAL A 82 20.55 2.12 0.14
CA VAL A 82 19.38 1.43 -0.43
C VAL A 82 18.47 0.91 0.69
N HIS A 83 19.06 0.37 1.77
CA HIS A 83 18.31 -0.11 2.93
C HIS A 83 17.49 1.00 3.59
N GLU A 84 18.10 2.16 3.85
CA GLU A 84 17.44 3.32 4.42
C GLU A 84 16.28 3.82 3.55
N MET A 85 16.48 3.91 2.23
CA MET A 85 15.42 4.33 1.31
C MET A 85 14.20 3.39 1.36
N LEU A 86 14.42 2.09 1.43
CA LEU A 86 13.35 1.09 1.40
C LEU A 86 12.69 0.90 2.77
N TRP A 87 13.49 0.80 3.84
CA TRP A 87 13.03 0.32 5.15
C TRP A 87 13.00 1.38 6.23
N GLY A 88 13.55 2.57 5.96
CA GLY A 88 13.40 3.71 6.85
C GLY A 88 14.68 4.43 7.14
N TYR A 89 14.63 5.76 7.03
CA TYR A 89 15.59 6.68 7.61
C TYR A 89 14.89 7.68 8.54
N ASP A 90 15.67 8.33 9.40
CA ASP A 90 15.18 9.39 10.28
C ASP A 90 15.12 10.70 9.49
N GLU A 91 13.91 11.22 9.30
CA GLU A 91 13.67 12.41 8.49
C GLU A 91 13.15 13.57 9.36
N PRO A 92 13.91 14.69 9.50
CA PRO A 92 13.52 15.83 10.32
C PRO A 92 12.12 16.36 10.03
N LEU A 93 11.72 16.42 8.75
CA LEU A 93 10.42 16.92 8.36
C LEU A 93 9.29 15.98 8.78
N VAL A 94 9.48 14.67 8.70
CA VAL A 94 8.51 13.67 9.16
C VAL A 94 8.35 13.72 10.67
N ARG A 95 9.47 13.84 11.41
CA ARG A 95 9.44 13.99 12.87
C ARG A 95 8.67 15.24 13.30
N LEU A 96 8.88 16.35 12.60
CA LEU A 96 8.14 17.59 12.87
C LEU A 96 6.66 17.43 12.50
N ALA A 97 6.36 16.89 11.33
CA ALA A 97 4.99 16.73 10.86
C ALA A 97 4.19 15.79 11.75
N ARG A 98 4.80 14.73 12.30
CA ARG A 98 4.17 13.88 13.33
C ARG A 98 3.76 14.66 14.58
N ALA A 99 4.58 15.62 15.02
CA ALA A 99 4.26 16.43 16.21
C ALA A 99 3.04 17.34 16.00
N PHE A 100 2.83 17.82 14.77
CA PHE A 100 1.72 18.71 14.43
C PHE A 100 0.48 17.98 13.87
N LEU A 101 0.67 16.85 13.19
CA LEU A 101 -0.36 16.07 12.51
C LEU A 101 -0.28 14.57 12.90
N PRO A 102 -0.37 14.23 14.20
CA PRO A 102 -0.13 12.87 14.68
C PRO A 102 -1.12 11.84 14.11
N ASN A 103 -2.33 12.27 13.73
CA ASN A 103 -3.35 11.41 13.14
C ASN A 103 -3.07 11.05 11.67
N TRP A 104 -2.26 11.85 10.97
CA TRP A 104 -2.00 11.68 9.53
C TRP A 104 -0.61 11.06 9.30
N ILE A 105 0.34 11.38 10.16
CA ILE A 105 1.72 10.88 10.09
C ILE A 105 2.04 10.18 11.42
N PRO A 106 1.59 8.93 11.61
CA PRO A 106 1.81 8.18 12.85
C PRO A 106 3.19 7.52 12.91
N PHE A 107 4.03 7.68 11.89
CA PHE A 107 5.35 7.04 11.78
C PHE A 107 6.49 8.02 12.12
N SER A 108 7.61 7.46 12.60
CA SER A 108 8.82 8.22 12.96
C SER A 108 9.94 8.08 11.94
N ARG A 109 9.90 7.05 11.09
CA ARG A 109 10.85 6.79 10.01
C ARG A 109 10.12 6.72 8.69
N LEU A 110 10.78 7.12 7.61
CA LEU A 110 10.23 7.07 6.27
C LEU A 110 11.02 6.06 5.42
N GLY A 111 10.37 4.98 5.03
CA GLY A 111 10.89 4.01 4.05
C GLY A 111 9.80 3.67 3.04
N LEU A 112 10.16 3.50 1.77
CA LEU A 112 9.19 3.21 0.70
C LEU A 112 8.49 1.87 0.91
N MET A 113 9.26 0.80 1.12
CA MET A 113 8.73 -0.54 1.37
C MET A 113 8.12 -0.64 2.76
N ASP A 114 8.73 0.01 3.77
CA ASP A 114 8.14 0.13 5.11
C ASP A 114 6.71 0.65 5.04
N ARG A 115 6.45 1.72 4.27
CA ARG A 115 5.09 2.26 4.08
C ARG A 115 4.21 1.42 3.18
N MET A 116 4.76 0.78 2.15
CA MET A 116 3.99 -0.07 1.24
C MET A 116 3.47 -1.34 1.93
N PHE A 117 4.25 -1.93 2.84
CA PHE A 117 3.88 -3.14 3.58
C PHE A 117 3.17 -2.87 4.91
N ASP A 118 3.07 -1.61 5.33
CA ASP A 118 2.30 -1.17 6.50
C ASP A 118 0.80 -1.05 6.18
N GLU A 119 0.20 -2.17 5.75
CA GLU A 119 -1.22 -2.25 5.35
C GLU A 119 -2.17 -2.48 6.55
N GLY A 120 -1.62 -2.61 7.76
CA GLY A 120 -2.38 -2.98 8.96
C GLY A 120 -2.90 -4.42 8.92
N THR A 121 -4.00 -4.67 9.64
CA THR A 121 -4.68 -5.98 9.64
C THR A 121 -5.91 -5.91 8.74
N ASN A 122 -5.84 -6.57 7.59
CA ASN A 122 -6.96 -6.64 6.64
C ASN A 122 -7.67 -7.99 6.76
N VAL A 123 -9.00 -7.95 6.91
CA VAL A 123 -9.87 -9.14 6.88
C VAL A 123 -10.47 -9.26 5.48
N VAL A 124 -10.16 -10.35 4.82
CA VAL A 124 -10.57 -10.62 3.43
C VAL A 124 -11.55 -11.78 3.42
N THR A 125 -12.66 -11.63 2.71
CA THR A 125 -13.57 -12.73 2.40
C THR A 125 -13.56 -12.99 0.90
N MET A 126 -13.12 -14.18 0.53
CA MET A 126 -13.00 -14.64 -0.86
C MET A 126 -14.05 -15.69 -1.16
N THR A 127 -14.67 -15.61 -2.35
CA THR A 127 -15.65 -16.61 -2.78
C THR A 127 -14.96 -17.88 -3.30
N LEU A 128 -15.53 -19.02 -2.96
CA LEU A 128 -15.13 -20.36 -3.43
C LEU A 128 -16.18 -20.96 -4.38
N ASN A 129 -17.14 -20.15 -4.85
CA ASN A 129 -18.20 -20.64 -5.73
C ASN A 129 -17.59 -21.24 -7.02
N LYS A 130 -18.12 -22.40 -7.42
CA LYS A 130 -17.64 -23.13 -8.62
C LYS A 130 -18.10 -22.50 -9.93
N SER A 131 -19.14 -21.67 -9.89
CA SER A 131 -19.61 -20.95 -11.08
C SER A 131 -18.56 -19.93 -11.51
N LEU A 132 -18.21 -19.94 -12.81
CA LEU A 132 -17.26 -18.97 -13.38
C LEU A 132 -17.76 -17.54 -13.21
N ASP A 133 -19.07 -17.34 -13.35
CA ASP A 133 -19.75 -16.10 -13.02
C ASP A 133 -21.01 -16.44 -12.22
N SER A 134 -21.18 -15.80 -11.07
CA SER A 134 -22.43 -15.79 -10.31
C SER A 134 -22.77 -14.35 -9.96
N VAL A 135 -24.05 -14.01 -9.96
CA VAL A 135 -24.50 -12.68 -9.54
C VAL A 135 -25.00 -12.78 -8.11
N ASP A 136 -24.57 -11.88 -7.25
CA ASP A 136 -25.04 -11.85 -5.88
C ASP A 136 -26.30 -11.03 -5.68
N GLU A 137 -26.83 -11.05 -4.45
CA GLU A 137 -28.04 -10.30 -4.06
C GLU A 137 -27.94 -8.79 -4.33
N LEU A 138 -26.71 -8.26 -4.48
CA LEU A 138 -26.43 -6.86 -4.77
C LEU A 138 -26.15 -6.61 -6.27
N GLY A 139 -26.35 -7.60 -7.13
CA GLY A 139 -26.12 -7.49 -8.57
C GLY A 139 -24.64 -7.56 -8.99
N ARG A 140 -23.73 -7.99 -8.10
CA ARG A 140 -22.29 -8.05 -8.38
C ARG A 140 -21.89 -9.39 -8.98
N THR A 141 -21.02 -9.37 -9.98
CA THR A 141 -20.39 -10.55 -10.55
C THR A 141 -19.34 -11.13 -9.59
N ARG A 142 -19.71 -12.18 -8.87
CA ARG A 142 -18.78 -13.02 -8.11
C ARG A 142 -18.17 -14.05 -9.05
N ARG A 143 -16.86 -13.97 -9.21
CA ARG A 143 -16.05 -14.97 -9.92
C ARG A 143 -15.35 -15.84 -8.90
N ILE A 144 -15.07 -17.10 -9.22
CA ILE A 144 -14.28 -17.93 -8.31
C ILE A 144 -12.98 -17.22 -7.90
N TYR A 145 -12.67 -17.23 -6.60
CA TYR A 145 -11.54 -16.53 -5.98
C TYR A 145 -11.62 -14.99 -5.98
N SER A 146 -12.76 -14.39 -6.35
CA SER A 146 -12.96 -12.95 -6.15
C SER A 146 -13.29 -12.60 -4.70
N PHE A 147 -13.03 -11.36 -4.30
CA PHE A 147 -13.38 -10.82 -3.01
C PHE A 147 -14.88 -10.51 -2.94
N ASP A 148 -15.55 -11.11 -1.97
CA ASP A 148 -16.91 -10.71 -1.59
C ASP A 148 -16.85 -9.45 -0.71
N ASN A 149 -15.82 -9.36 0.13
CA ASN A 149 -15.66 -8.32 1.14
C ASN A 149 -14.18 -8.06 1.50
N TRP A 150 -13.87 -6.79 1.76
CA TRP A 150 -12.61 -6.30 2.30
C TRP A 150 -12.88 -5.43 3.54
N ASN A 151 -12.41 -5.84 4.71
CA ASN A 151 -12.60 -5.13 5.99
C ASN A 151 -14.06 -4.80 6.33
N GLY A 152 -14.97 -5.75 6.12
CA GLY A 152 -16.40 -5.54 6.31
C GLY A 152 -17.08 -4.78 5.17
N LYS A 153 -16.33 -4.29 4.15
CA LYS A 153 -16.88 -3.48 3.06
C LYS A 153 -16.91 -4.23 1.72
N ASN A 154 -17.92 -3.93 0.92
CA ASN A 154 -18.10 -4.46 -0.44
C ASN A 154 -17.58 -3.52 -1.54
N THR A 155 -17.07 -2.34 -1.15
CA THR A 155 -16.54 -1.28 -2.01
C THR A 155 -15.37 -0.59 -1.32
N LEU A 156 -14.44 -0.09 -2.12
CA LEU A 156 -13.37 0.81 -1.69
C LEU A 156 -13.91 2.24 -1.53
N LYS A 157 -13.11 3.14 -0.99
CA LYS A 157 -13.52 4.54 -0.72
C LYS A 157 -12.60 5.58 -1.37
N ASP A 158 -11.54 5.12 -2.02
CA ASP A 158 -10.38 5.96 -2.35
C ASP A 158 -10.51 6.61 -3.74
N TRP A 159 -11.41 6.12 -4.58
CA TRP A 159 -11.59 6.60 -5.95
C TRP A 159 -12.88 7.38 -6.15
N ASN A 160 -12.90 8.27 -7.14
CA ASN A 160 -14.12 8.94 -7.55
C ASN A 160 -14.96 8.01 -8.45
N GLY A 161 -16.21 7.77 -8.05
CA GLY A 161 -17.17 6.97 -8.80
C GLY A 161 -17.33 5.54 -8.30
N ALA A 162 -18.56 5.02 -8.40
CA ALA A 162 -18.93 3.70 -7.88
C ALA A 162 -18.22 2.54 -8.61
N ALA A 163 -17.94 2.70 -9.91
CA ALA A 163 -17.28 1.68 -10.71
C ALA A 163 -15.82 1.44 -10.25
N CYS A 164 -15.05 2.52 -10.01
CA CYS A 164 -13.65 2.43 -9.58
C CYS A 164 -13.49 1.92 -8.14
N ASN A 165 -14.52 2.08 -7.31
CA ASN A 165 -14.56 1.54 -5.96
C ASN A 165 -15.10 0.12 -5.87
N SER A 166 -15.51 -0.48 -6.99
CA SER A 166 -16.16 -1.79 -6.98
C SER A 166 -15.16 -2.91 -6.70
N LEU A 167 -15.53 -3.85 -5.83
CA LEU A 167 -14.81 -5.12 -5.66
C LEU A 167 -15.24 -6.19 -6.69
N ASN A 168 -16.00 -5.81 -7.72
CA ASN A 168 -16.55 -6.75 -8.70
C ASN A 168 -15.45 -7.46 -9.48
N GLY A 169 -15.33 -8.78 -9.32
CA GLY A 169 -14.29 -9.59 -9.97
C GLY A 169 -12.85 -9.33 -9.50
N VAL A 170 -12.66 -8.57 -8.41
CA VAL A 170 -11.33 -8.32 -7.80
C VAL A 170 -10.88 -9.58 -7.08
N GLY A 171 -9.63 -10.00 -7.25
CA GLY A 171 -9.04 -11.11 -6.51
C GLY A 171 -7.58 -10.84 -6.16
N GLU A 172 -6.93 -11.77 -5.46
CA GLU A 172 -5.53 -11.60 -5.01
C GLU A 172 -4.49 -11.61 -6.12
N GLY A 173 -4.84 -12.12 -7.30
CA GLY A 173 -3.89 -12.33 -8.40
C GLY A 173 -2.95 -13.53 -8.20
N ILE A 174 -3.15 -14.34 -7.17
CA ILE A 174 -2.41 -15.57 -6.89
C ILE A 174 -3.17 -16.80 -7.36
N LEU A 175 -4.50 -16.80 -7.19
CA LEU A 175 -5.39 -17.88 -7.59
C LEU A 175 -6.25 -17.46 -8.78
N TYR A 176 -6.37 -18.36 -9.75
CA TYR A 176 -7.17 -18.16 -10.95
C TYR A 176 -8.05 -19.37 -11.24
N PRO A 177 -9.23 -19.18 -11.87
CA PRO A 177 -10.03 -20.30 -12.40
C PRO A 177 -9.22 -21.17 -13.36
N ARG A 178 -9.49 -22.49 -13.35
CA ARG A 178 -8.82 -23.45 -14.25
C ARG A 178 -9.05 -23.18 -15.75
N TYR A 179 -10.19 -22.61 -16.11
CA TYR A 179 -10.57 -22.31 -17.49
C TYR A 179 -10.74 -20.80 -17.66
N ALA A 180 -9.64 -20.06 -17.58
CA ALA A 180 -9.62 -18.64 -17.92
C ALA A 180 -9.48 -18.48 -19.43
N TYR A 181 -10.51 -17.97 -20.10
CA TYR A 181 -10.39 -17.54 -21.50
C TYR A 181 -9.83 -16.12 -21.51
N ILE A 182 -8.56 -15.99 -21.90
CA ILE A 182 -7.98 -14.67 -22.19
C ILE A 182 -8.50 -14.27 -23.57
N TYR A 183 -9.47 -13.37 -23.61
CA TYR A 183 -9.84 -12.68 -24.84
C TYR A 183 -8.74 -11.64 -25.12
N ILE A 184 -7.90 -11.92 -26.11
CA ILE A 184 -7.01 -10.91 -26.69
C ILE A 184 -7.83 -10.22 -27.79
N PRO A 185 -8.14 -8.92 -27.64
CA PRO A 185 -8.87 -8.17 -28.66
C PRO A 185 -8.08 -7.99 -29.96
#